data_AF-A0A8S1AVC6-F1
#
_entry.id   AF-A0A8S1AVC6-F1
#
_cell.length_a   1.000
_cell.length_b   1.000
_cell.length_c   1.000
_cell.angle_alpha   90.00
_cell.angle_beta   90.00
_cell.angle_gamma   90.00
#
_symmetry.space_group_name_H-M   'P 1'
#
loop_
_entity.id
_entity.type
_entity.pdbx_description
1 polymer ?
#
loop_
_entity_poly.entity_id
_entity_poly.type
_entity_poly.pdbx_seq_one_letter_code
_entity_poly.pdbx_strand_id
1 'polypeptide(L)'
;MDTYTVSDHCALLWEVSSEQSTGREHRKTKTIGWKISAFDLEVFMVALNSEPISDGNAKNMAKYLMKRITEACDTAMPRKRAVIRLSSMHWWNEDIRNLRKKCLKARRTAQRCRKRPNYEEVVAV
;
A
#
# COMPACT_ATOMS: atom_id res chain seq x y z
N MET A 1 -11.55 13.45 -51.12
CA MET A 1 -11.74 12.12 -51.71
C MET A 1 -12.53 11.35 -50.69
N ASP A 2 -13.86 11.39 -50.82
CA ASP A 2 -14.77 10.87 -49.81
C ASP A 2 -14.91 9.36 -49.99
N THR A 3 -14.49 8.59 -49.00
CA THR A 3 -14.64 7.13 -48.99
C THR A 3 -16.11 6.80 -48.81
N TYR A 4 -16.79 6.48 -49.91
CA TYR A 4 -18.18 6.04 -49.90
C TYR A 4 -18.29 4.73 -49.11
N THR A 5 -18.96 4.77 -47.95
CA THR A 5 -19.29 3.59 -47.16
C THR A 5 -20.76 3.28 -47.40
N VAL A 6 -21.08 2.03 -47.77
CA VAL A 6 -22.47 1.59 -48.02
C VAL A 6 -23.17 1.27 -46.69
N SER A 7 -22.83 2.01 -45.63
CA SER A 7 -23.29 1.79 -44.27
C SER A 7 -24.13 2.98 -43.84
N ASP A 8 -25.33 2.71 -43.33
CA ASP A 8 -26.21 3.69 -42.70
C ASP A 8 -25.72 4.12 -41.31
N HIS A 9 -24.68 3.46 -40.78
CA HIS A 9 -24.02 3.83 -39.52
C HIS A 9 -22.88 4.84 -39.71
N CYS A 10 -22.84 5.86 -38.83
CA CYS A 10 -21.73 6.79 -38.74
C CYS A 10 -20.54 6.19 -37.96
N ALA A 11 -19.34 6.28 -38.51
CA ALA A 11 -18.12 5.87 -37.81
C ALA A 11 -17.73 6.90 -36.75
N LEU A 12 -17.67 6.48 -35.48
CA LEU A 12 -17.08 7.27 -34.40
C LEU A 12 -15.57 7.01 -34.35
N LEU A 13 -14.77 7.98 -34.80
CA LEU A 13 -13.33 7.98 -34.58
C LEU A 13 -13.01 8.73 -33.29
N TRP A 14 -12.16 8.13 -32.47
CA TRP A 14 -11.56 8.78 -31.32
C TRP A 14 -10.08 8.41 -31.28
N GLU A 15 -9.25 9.38 -30.92
CA GLU A 15 -7.82 9.22 -30.77
C GLU A 15 -7.46 9.42 -29.30
N VAL A 16 -6.69 8.48 -28.73
CA VAL A 16 -6.20 8.58 -27.35
C VAL A 16 -4.75 9.00 -27.40
N SER A 17 -4.47 10.25 -27.05
CA SER A 17 -3.13 10.64 -26.68
C SER A 17 -2.82 10.04 -25.30
N SER A 18 -1.98 9.01 -25.26
CA SER A 18 -1.32 8.62 -24.02
C SER A 18 -0.17 9.61 -23.78
N GLU A 19 -0.50 10.84 -23.38
CA GLU A 19 0.46 11.60 -22.59
C GLU A 19 0.66 10.77 -21.33
N GLN A 20 1.72 9.95 -21.33
CA GLN A 20 2.23 9.38 -20.11
C GLN A 20 2.62 10.59 -19.26
N SER A 21 1.67 11.05 -18.43
CA SER A 21 1.99 11.77 -17.21
C SER A 21 3.15 10.99 -16.64
N THR A 22 4.34 11.58 -16.71
CA THR A 22 5.57 10.97 -16.24
C THR A 22 5.26 10.58 -14.82
N GLY A 23 4.97 9.28 -14.65
CA GLY A 23 4.32 8.78 -13.46
C GLY A 23 5.22 9.20 -12.34
N ARG A 24 4.71 10.04 -11.43
CA ARG A 24 5.48 10.55 -10.28
C ARG A 24 6.34 9.40 -9.82
N GLU A 25 7.66 9.52 -10.02
CA GLU A 25 8.59 8.46 -9.68
C GLU A 25 8.16 7.98 -8.31
N HIS A 26 7.82 6.69 -8.20
CA HIS A 26 7.56 6.10 -6.92
C HIS A 26 8.84 6.26 -6.14
N ARG A 27 8.89 7.35 -5.38
CA ARG A 27 10.02 7.75 -4.55
C ARG A 27 10.30 6.49 -3.76
N LYS A 28 11.39 5.79 -4.07
CA LYS A 28 11.78 4.56 -3.39
C LYS A 28 11.95 4.98 -1.94
N THR A 29 10.90 4.83 -1.15
CA THR A 29 10.85 5.30 0.21
C THR A 29 11.69 4.31 1.00
N LYS A 30 12.99 4.61 1.08
CA LYS A 30 13.91 3.95 2.02
C LYS A 30 13.41 4.03 3.47
N THR A 31 12.36 4.81 3.73
CA THR A 31 11.66 5.02 4.99
C THR A 31 10.50 4.08 5.27
N ILE A 32 10.18 3.12 4.40
CA ILE A 32 9.07 2.21 4.73
C ILE A 32 9.52 1.21 5.80
N GLY A 33 9.02 1.37 7.02
CA GLY A 33 9.33 0.48 8.15
C GLY A 33 8.90 -0.98 7.92
N TRP A 34 9.40 -1.88 8.75
CA TRP A 34 9.07 -3.31 8.71
C TRP A 34 7.63 -3.60 9.14
N LYS A 35 7.05 -4.68 8.59
CA LYS A 35 5.74 -5.20 9.00
C LYS A 35 5.90 -6.10 10.23
N ILE A 36 5.85 -5.49 11.42
CA ILE A 36 6.01 -6.17 12.71
C ILE A 36 5.04 -7.35 12.89
N SER A 37 3.82 -7.28 12.34
CA SER A 37 2.86 -8.38 12.42
C SER A 37 3.23 -9.63 11.62
N ALA A 38 4.27 -9.55 10.80
CA ALA A 38 4.83 -10.69 10.06
C ALA A 38 6.24 -11.05 10.56
N PHE A 39 6.58 -10.67 11.81
CA PHE A 39 7.85 -11.00 12.42
C PHE A 39 7.96 -12.50 12.68
N ASP A 40 9.00 -13.10 12.14
CA ASP A 40 9.40 -14.47 12.42
C ASP A 40 10.63 -14.48 13.33
N LEU A 41 10.45 -14.98 14.55
CA LEU A 41 11.50 -15.00 15.58
C LEU A 41 12.65 -15.93 15.21
N GLU A 42 12.37 -17.11 14.67
CA GLU A 42 13.40 -18.11 14.36
C GLU A 42 14.30 -17.62 13.23
N VAL A 43 13.68 -17.08 12.17
CA VAL A 43 14.42 -16.47 11.05
C VAL A 43 15.27 -15.29 11.52
N PHE A 44 14.75 -14.47 12.44
CA PHE A 44 15.50 -13.35 13.02
C PHE A 44 16.72 -13.83 13.80
N MET A 45 16.56 -14.81 14.68
CA MET A 45 17.65 -15.33 15.51
C MET A 45 18.74 -15.99 14.68
N VAL A 46 18.38 -16.75 13.64
CA VAL A 46 19.35 -17.35 12.72
C VAL A 46 20.11 -16.26 11.95
N ALA A 47 19.40 -15.27 11.40
CA ALA A 47 20.03 -14.18 10.65
C ALA A 47 20.93 -13.32 11.54
N LEU A 48 20.49 -13.04 12.77
CA LEU A 48 21.26 -12.24 13.72
C LEU A 48 22.54 -12.94 14.14
N ASN A 49 22.56 -14.26 14.29
CA ASN A 49 23.72 -15.03 14.78
C ASN A 49 24.62 -15.61 13.66
N SER A 50 24.33 -15.30 12.39
CA SER A 50 25.00 -15.89 11.23
C SER A 50 26.51 -15.60 11.13
N GLU A 51 26.97 -14.44 11.61
CA GLU A 51 28.38 -14.04 11.55
C GLU A 51 28.93 -13.64 12.92
N PRO A 52 30.23 -13.87 13.20
CA PRO A 52 30.87 -13.33 14.41
C PRO A 52 30.93 -11.79 14.39
N ILE A 53 31.01 -11.18 15.58
CA ILE A 53 31.20 -9.73 15.69
C ILE A 53 32.65 -9.42 15.34
N SER A 54 32.86 -8.62 14.28
CA SER A 54 34.21 -8.19 13.87
C SER A 54 34.85 -7.34 14.97
N ASP A 55 36.13 -7.62 15.24
CA ASP A 55 36.95 -6.81 16.14
C ASP A 55 37.31 -5.47 15.49
N GLY A 56 37.44 -4.40 16.28
CA GLY A 56 37.76 -3.06 15.80
C GLY A 56 37.31 -1.91 16.71
N ASN A 57 37.56 -0.67 16.28
CA ASN A 57 37.14 0.54 17.01
C ASN A 57 35.62 0.57 17.23
N ALA A 58 35.19 1.02 18.42
CA ALA A 58 33.80 1.16 18.85
C ALA A 58 32.86 1.75 17.78
N LYS A 59 33.32 2.76 17.03
CA LYS A 59 32.53 3.37 15.93
C LYS A 59 32.22 2.36 14.81
N ASN A 60 33.18 1.53 14.46
CA ASN A 60 33.03 0.52 13.41
C ASN A 60 32.16 -0.65 13.91
N MET A 61 32.35 -1.06 15.17
CA MET A 61 31.49 -2.06 15.81
C MET A 61 30.02 -1.62 15.83
N ALA A 62 29.75 -0.38 16.23
CA ALA A 62 28.39 0.15 16.24
C ALA A 62 27.75 0.14 14.85
N LYS A 63 28.49 0.58 13.82
CA LYS A 63 28.02 0.56 12.42
C LYS A 63 27.72 -0.87 11.94
N TYR A 64 28.60 -1.81 12.27
CA TYR A 64 28.44 -3.22 11.91
C TYR A 64 27.24 -3.86 12.62
N LEU A 65 27.06 -3.59 13.92
CA LEU A 65 25.91 -4.07 14.69
C LEU A 65 24.59 -3.51 14.10
N MET A 66 24.53 -2.22 13.80
CA MET A 66 23.34 -1.61 13.18
C MET A 66 23.03 -2.23 11.82
N LYS A 67 24.05 -2.52 11.01
CA LYS A 67 23.90 -3.22 9.73
C LYS A 67 23.31 -4.61 9.94
N ARG A 68 23.87 -5.40 10.85
CA ARG A 68 23.39 -6.76 11.17
C ARG A 68 21.96 -6.79 11.68
N ILE A 69 21.61 -5.89 12.60
CA ILE A 69 20.24 -5.79 13.10
C ILE A 69 19.28 -5.43 11.94
N THR A 70 19.70 -4.54 11.05
CA THR A 70 18.89 -4.16 9.87
C THR A 70 18.69 -5.35 8.93
N GLU A 71 19.73 -6.11 8.63
CA GLU A 71 19.67 -7.29 7.76
C GLU A 71 18.81 -8.40 8.39
N ALA A 72 18.97 -8.67 9.69
CA ALA A 72 18.12 -9.62 10.41
C ALA A 72 16.64 -9.18 10.42
N CYS A 73 16.36 -7.89 10.52
CA CYS A 73 15.00 -7.38 10.38
C CYS A 73 14.47 -7.50 8.94
N ASP A 74 15.33 -7.31 7.93
CA ASP A 74 14.95 -7.46 6.52
C ASP A 74 14.66 -8.91 6.11
N THR A 75 15.35 -9.87 6.72
CA THR A 75 15.07 -11.30 6.51
C THR A 75 13.83 -11.76 7.27
N ALA A 76 13.68 -11.35 8.53
CA ALA A 76 12.58 -11.77 9.39
C ALA A 76 11.25 -11.06 9.12
N MET A 77 11.28 -9.90 8.45
CA MET A 77 10.09 -9.10 8.18
C MET A 77 10.13 -8.47 6.79
N PRO A 78 9.05 -8.58 6.01
CA PRO A 78 8.92 -7.78 4.81
C PRO A 78 8.81 -6.29 5.17
N ARG A 79 9.41 -5.43 4.35
CA ARG A 79 9.15 -3.99 4.38
C ARG A 79 7.67 -3.75 4.12
N LYS A 80 7.06 -2.80 4.85
CA LYS A 80 5.70 -2.36 4.51
C LYS A 80 5.70 -1.90 3.04
N ARG A 81 4.56 -1.98 2.37
CA ARG A 81 4.43 -1.42 1.02
C ARG A 81 3.98 0.02 1.17
N ALA A 82 4.56 0.93 0.38
CA ALA A 82 3.96 2.24 0.21
C ALA A 82 2.55 2.04 -0.34
N VAL A 83 1.58 2.73 0.24
CA VAL A 83 0.23 2.76 -0.34
C VAL A 83 0.36 3.50 -1.65
N ILE A 84 0.24 2.77 -2.76
CA ILE A 84 0.16 3.36 -4.09
C ILE A 84 -1.11 4.21 -4.09
N ARG A 85 -0.94 5.54 -4.12
CA ARG A 85 -2.05 6.46 -4.36
C ARG A 85 -2.36 6.38 -5.85
N LEU A 86 -3.25 5.47 -6.22
CA LEU A 86 -3.77 5.42 -7.58
C LEU A 86 -4.42 6.77 -7.91
N SER A 87 -4.21 7.25 -9.14
CA SER A 87 -4.91 8.43 -9.63
C SER A 87 -6.41 8.20 -9.51
N SER A 88 -7.15 9.26 -9.16
CA SER A 88 -8.60 9.21 -9.13
C SER A 88 -9.10 8.78 -10.51
N MET A 89 -9.82 7.66 -10.59
CA MET A 89 -10.40 7.20 -11.85
C MET A 89 -11.27 8.32 -12.44
N HIS A 90 -11.32 8.45 -13.77
CA HIS A 90 -12.00 9.57 -14.44
C HIS A 90 -13.50 9.69 -14.09
N TRP A 91 -14.14 8.59 -13.70
CA TRP A 91 -15.54 8.56 -13.25
C TRP A 91 -15.73 8.91 -11.77
N TRP A 92 -14.65 9.17 -11.04
CA TRP A 92 -14.67 9.47 -9.61
C TRP A 92 -14.90 10.96 -9.34
N ASN A 93 -16.16 11.35 -9.17
CA ASN A 93 -16.56 12.71 -8.83
C ASN A 93 -16.75 12.93 -7.32
N GLU A 94 -17.01 14.18 -6.93
CA GLU A 94 -17.15 14.58 -5.53
C GLU A 94 -18.39 13.93 -4.86
N ASP A 95 -19.45 13.68 -5.62
CA ASP A 95 -20.66 13.03 -5.11
C ASP A 95 -20.39 11.58 -4.71
N ILE A 96 -19.72 10.81 -5.58
CA ILE A 96 -19.31 9.43 -5.30
C ILE A 96 -18.35 9.38 -4.10
N ARG A 97 -17.42 10.35 -4.01
CA ARG A 97 -16.53 10.49 -2.86
C ARG A 97 -17.30 10.68 -1.56
N ASN A 98 -18.27 11.59 -1.55
CA ASN A 98 -19.08 11.90 -0.37
C ASN A 98 -19.98 10.74 0.05
N LEU A 99 -20.63 10.08 -0.92
CA LEU A 99 -21.42 8.87 -0.68
C LEU A 99 -20.55 7.76 -0.09
N ARG A 100 -19.38 7.49 -0.67
CA ARG A 100 -18.45 6.48 -0.16
C ARG A 100 -17.98 6.81 1.26
N LYS A 101 -17.68 8.07 1.57
CA LYS A 101 -17.30 8.52 2.92
C LYS A 101 -18.41 8.23 3.93
N LYS A 102 -19.67 8.53 3.58
CA LYS A 102 -20.85 8.22 4.41
C LYS A 102 -20.99 6.71 4.62
N CYS A 103 -20.94 5.91 3.56
CA CYS A 103 -21.05 4.44 3.64
C CYS A 103 -19.93 3.82 4.50
N LEU A 104 -18.67 4.25 4.32
CA LEU A 104 -17.55 3.75 5.11
C LEU A 104 -17.68 4.12 6.60
N LYS A 105 -18.19 5.31 6.90
CA LYS A 105 -18.48 5.73 8.28
C LYS A 105 -19.51 4.80 8.91
N ALA A 106 -20.67 4.62 8.26
CA ALA A 106 -21.73 3.74 8.75
C ALA A 106 -21.23 2.30 8.97
N ARG A 107 -20.47 1.75 8.00
CA ARG A 107 -19.88 0.41 8.11
C ARG A 107 -18.95 0.27 9.31
N ARG A 108 -18.05 1.23 9.53
CA ARG A 108 -17.12 1.19 10.68
C ARG A 108 -17.88 1.27 12.00
N THR A 109 -18.93 2.09 12.08
CA THR A 109 -19.79 2.17 13.26
C THR A 109 -20.44 0.81 13.55
N ALA A 110 -21.12 0.21 12.56
CA ALA A 110 -21.77 -1.09 12.71
C ALA A 110 -20.77 -2.20 13.12
N GLN A 111 -19.60 -2.24 12.47
CA GLN A 111 -18.54 -3.22 12.80
C GLN A 111 -18.00 -3.07 14.22
N ARG A 112 -17.90 -1.84 14.75
CA ARG A 112 -17.48 -1.59 16.13
C ARG A 112 -18.57 -1.98 17.14
N CYS A 113 -19.83 -1.69 16.83
CA CYS A 113 -20.96 -2.06 17.68
C CYS A 113 -21.09 -3.58 17.81
N ARG A 114 -20.84 -4.34 16.73
CA ARG A 114 -20.83 -5.82 16.73
C ARG A 114 -19.82 -6.46 17.68
N LYS A 115 -18.78 -5.74 18.11
CA LYS A 115 -17.77 -6.24 19.06
C LYS A 115 -18.10 -5.90 20.51
N ARG A 116 -19.27 -5.31 20.78
CA ARG A 116 -19.76 -5.03 22.13
C ARG A 116 -20.75 -6.11 22.53
N PRO A 117 -20.77 -6.53 23.81
CA PRO A 117 -21.65 -7.61 24.30
C PRO A 117 -23.15 -7.29 24.24
N ASN A 118 -23.54 -6.07 23.83
CA ASN A 118 -24.94 -5.61 23.80
C ASN A 118 -25.41 -5.26 22.38
N TYR A 119 -25.16 -6.14 21.39
CA TYR A 119 -25.44 -5.85 19.98
C TYR A 119 -26.94 -5.89 19.62
N GLU A 120 -27.76 -6.60 20.39
CA GLU A 120 -29.17 -6.84 20.08
C GLU A 120 -30.06 -5.62 20.37
N GLU A 121 -29.70 -4.75 21.33
CA GLU A 121 -30.50 -3.55 21.65
C GLU A 121 -30.34 -2.39 20.63
N VAL A 122 -29.29 -2.39 19.80
CA VAL A 122 -28.94 -1.21 18.96
C VAL A 122 -29.46 -1.34 17.51
N VAL A 123 -30.03 -2.48 17.11
CA VAL A 123 -30.54 -2.70 15.74
C VAL A 123 -32.04 -2.38 15.62
N ALA A 124 -32.73 -2.09 16.73
CA ALA A 124 -34.17 -1.87 16.79
C ALA A 124 -34.64 -0.40 16.76
N VAL A 125 -33.76 0.55 16.40
CA VAL A 125 -34.09 2.00 16.28
C VAL A 125 -33.64 2.52 14.93
#